data_AF-A0A0N0DRZ5-F1
#
_entry.id   AF-A0A0N0DRZ5-F1
#
_cell.length_a   1.000
_cell.length_b   1.000
_cell.length_c   1.000
_cell.angle_alpha   90.00
_cell.angle_beta   90.00
_cell.angle_gamma   90.00
#
_symmetry.space_group_name_H-M   'P 1'
#
loop_
_entity.id
_entity.type
_entity.pdbx_description
1 polymer ?
#
loop_
_entity_poly.entity_id
_entity_poly.type
_entity_poly.pdbx_seq_one_letter_code
_entity_poly.pdbx_strand_id
1 'polypeptide(L)'
;MRRSQLPSWTLRVVDALCDECLDNATHAAAVARQLGASTASADGALPAATVFATPSAPLGLAGPMLFAMASVTDGVAVGAELARWSWVLRSYAVRRQFRGASPVGLRGGTSPYLVVLGIPSTDQPVRSSLRDAQRDTWLSYAEVARSGNDFRGALLPLYIFAAAEREQPHAVLDVSPLLPTVAEYEAASAVLLRPGSAAGAVRSYAERRVRLAVDVGAVGAGDALLAESPCAAIVSRPATPAAGTGADATWLSQLASALALPVRPAAVAAAEFVCGASTALWQEALAHRNMVWVDMMTDRRPSSKKKLGEGGNWGLPVEVGMTQKTVLWLEYAYHAFPDVPYIMKGDDDTYLKVPQFMSDVRYMRAGFKGKRVRSPPEVRDAVGVAETEECIYWGSWMRGSLWNYLRYHEGSGYMLHRRLVQVVLEATDRLNAEAVHLAVTPYNESLKEAYEALVMDVEDAYVGRVLRDRRDRIREVCPFHRATYVEEDKTRHFDLDNYHWVRYFSVLMHHVSPSDQYFLQYFFRHEHAVAALSKVCNDTVEKLATAAARRWMAFHVPHNLTGYNKVPKVRWTYNMTPIDSFVSPGDNVSVYSLPYVAFAFDALDKAVQCATPTEGV
;
A
#
# COMPACT_ATOMS: atom_id res chain seq x y z
N MET A 1 13.08 -9.31 19.96
CA MET A 1 11.67 -8.94 20.20
C MET A 1 10.79 -10.17 20.20
N ARG A 2 9.84 -10.25 21.14
CA ARG A 2 8.84 -11.33 21.23
C ARG A 2 7.75 -11.12 20.16
N ARG A 3 7.16 -12.23 19.70
CA ARG A 3 6.16 -12.30 18.62
C ARG A 3 4.84 -11.60 19.00
N SER A 4 4.60 -10.35 18.59
CA SER A 4 3.23 -9.78 18.58
C SER A 4 3.04 -8.45 17.84
N GLN A 5 3.78 -8.16 16.76
CA GLN A 5 3.43 -7.04 15.88
C GLN A 5 2.19 -7.42 15.04
N LEU A 6 1.08 -6.73 15.28
CA LEU A 6 -0.25 -7.10 14.80
C LEU A 6 -1.04 -5.88 14.30
N PRO A 7 -1.76 -6.00 13.16
CA PRO A 7 -2.40 -4.90 12.47
C PRO A 7 -3.37 -4.21 13.39
N SER A 8 -3.20 -2.94 13.70
CA SER A 8 -3.96 -2.33 14.81
C SER A 8 -5.42 -2.02 14.43
N TRP A 9 -5.78 -2.15 13.15
CA TRP A 9 -7.16 -2.01 12.70
C TRP A 9 -7.89 -3.35 12.92
N THR A 10 -7.14 -4.43 13.17
CA THR A 10 -7.66 -5.62 13.85
C THR A 10 -7.42 -5.49 15.34
N LEU A 11 -8.52 -5.29 16.07
CA LEU A 11 -8.48 -5.28 17.52
C LEU A 11 -7.99 -6.63 18.00
N ARG A 12 -6.84 -6.58 18.67
CA ARG A 12 -6.33 -7.69 19.43
C ARG A 12 -6.11 -7.23 20.86
N VAL A 13 -6.21 -8.24 21.71
CA VAL A 13 -5.79 -8.23 23.09
C VAL A 13 -4.30 -7.89 23.15
N VAL A 14 -3.97 -6.89 23.95
CA VAL A 14 -2.62 -6.49 24.32
C VAL A 14 -2.38 -6.91 25.78
N ASP A 15 -1.17 -7.38 26.06
CA ASP A 15 -0.74 -7.85 27.39
C ASP A 15 -0.68 -6.69 28.41
N ALA A 16 -0.85 -7.00 29.69
CA ALA A 16 -0.81 -6.07 30.82
C ALA A 16 0.50 -5.28 30.93
N LEU A 17 1.59 -5.86 30.37
CA LEU A 17 2.94 -5.31 30.35
C LEU A 17 3.31 -4.72 28.97
N CYS A 18 2.36 -4.07 28.28
CA CYS A 18 2.60 -3.46 26.97
C CYS A 18 3.65 -2.35 27.02
N ASP A 19 4.92 -2.70 26.81
CA ASP A 19 6.06 -1.75 26.83
C ASP A 19 6.02 -0.71 25.68
N GLU A 20 5.17 -0.91 24.66
CA GLU A 20 5.12 -0.10 23.42
C GLU A 20 3.76 0.62 23.21
N CYS A 21 2.88 0.64 24.21
CA CYS A 21 1.59 1.32 24.12
C CYS A 21 1.79 2.84 24.27
N LEU A 22 1.66 3.63 23.18
CA LEU A 22 1.95 5.08 23.23
C LEU A 22 0.89 5.91 23.99
N ASP A 23 -0.25 5.34 24.42
CA ASP A 23 -1.13 5.95 25.44
C ASP A 23 -0.95 5.26 26.80
N ASN A 24 0.22 5.50 27.40
CA ASN A 24 0.61 4.82 28.64
C ASN A 24 -0.24 5.24 29.85
N ALA A 25 -0.80 6.46 29.84
CA ALA A 25 -1.58 7.00 30.96
C ALA A 25 -2.97 6.37 31.07
N THR A 26 -3.71 6.31 29.96
CA THR A 26 -5.04 5.68 29.93
C THR A 26 -4.93 4.16 30.09
N HIS A 27 -3.92 3.55 29.45
CA HIS A 27 -3.59 2.13 29.60
C HIS A 27 -3.28 1.76 31.06
N ALA A 28 -2.34 2.46 31.70
CA ALA A 28 -1.94 2.17 33.08
C ALA A 28 -3.11 2.33 34.07
N ALA A 29 -3.98 3.33 33.87
CA ALA A 29 -5.17 3.54 34.69
C ALA A 29 -6.20 2.40 34.54
N ALA A 30 -6.44 1.93 33.32
CA ALA A 30 -7.36 0.82 33.04
C ALA A 30 -6.83 -0.51 33.63
N VAL A 31 -5.55 -0.80 33.43
CA VAL A 31 -4.89 -1.99 33.99
C VAL A 31 -4.91 -1.99 35.52
N ALA A 32 -4.56 -0.85 36.15
CA ALA A 32 -4.55 -0.73 37.61
C ALA A 32 -5.93 -0.97 38.24
N ARG A 33 -7.01 -0.51 37.60
CA ARG A 33 -8.38 -0.71 38.08
C ARG A 33 -8.89 -2.14 37.84
N GLN A 34 -8.51 -2.77 36.73
CA GLN A 34 -8.82 -4.17 36.48
C GLN A 34 -8.16 -5.08 37.53
N LEU A 35 -6.88 -4.85 37.82
CA LEU A 35 -6.15 -5.57 38.85
C LEU A 35 -6.67 -5.26 40.26
N GLY A 36 -7.18 -4.05 40.50
CA GLY A 36 -7.86 -3.66 41.74
C GLY A 36 -9.25 -4.27 41.94
N ALA A 37 -9.89 -4.78 40.89
CA ALA A 37 -11.20 -5.45 40.93
C ALA A 37 -11.11 -6.99 40.97
N SER A 38 -9.93 -7.55 40.72
CA SER A 38 -9.69 -9.00 40.73
C SER A 38 -9.34 -9.47 42.13
N THR A 39 -10.26 -10.17 42.80
CA THR A 39 -9.88 -11.11 43.86
C THR A 39 -9.10 -12.25 43.21
N ALA A 40 -7.93 -12.56 43.75
CA ALA A 40 -7.06 -13.62 43.22
C ALA A 40 -7.85 -14.91 42.99
N SER A 41 -7.72 -15.51 41.80
CA SER A 41 -8.21 -16.87 41.59
C SER A 41 -7.42 -17.83 42.49
N ALA A 42 -8.07 -18.92 42.93
CA ALA A 42 -7.52 -19.89 43.89
C ALA A 42 -6.22 -20.57 43.43
N ASP A 43 -5.83 -20.40 42.15
CA ASP A 43 -4.65 -21.03 41.55
C ASP A 43 -3.45 -20.07 41.38
N GLY A 44 -3.50 -18.85 41.91
CA GLY A 44 -2.36 -17.93 41.95
C GLY A 44 -1.92 -17.35 40.59
N ALA A 45 -2.57 -17.72 39.50
CA ALA A 45 -2.39 -17.09 38.19
C ALA A 45 -3.36 -15.90 38.06
N LEU A 46 -2.82 -14.69 37.93
CA LEU A 46 -3.59 -13.53 37.47
C LEU A 46 -4.14 -13.86 36.07
N PRO A 47 -5.45 -13.65 35.79
CA PRO A 47 -5.90 -13.67 34.40
C PRO A 47 -5.08 -12.61 33.67
N ALA A 48 -4.47 -12.97 32.54
CA ALA A 48 -3.75 -12.01 31.70
C ALA A 48 -4.66 -10.78 31.51
N ALA A 49 -4.26 -9.61 32.00
CA ALA A 49 -5.07 -8.41 31.81
C ALA A 49 -4.95 -8.05 30.33
N THR A 50 -6.08 -8.15 29.62
CA THR A 50 -6.13 -8.03 28.17
C THR A 50 -6.82 -6.72 27.80
N VAL A 51 -6.07 -5.76 27.24
CA VAL A 51 -6.59 -4.44 26.82
C VAL A 51 -6.62 -4.33 25.29
N PHE A 52 -7.43 -3.45 24.73
CA PHE A 52 -7.54 -3.24 23.28
C PHE A 52 -6.28 -2.57 22.70
N ALA A 53 -5.94 -2.91 21.45
CA ALA A 53 -4.92 -2.22 20.68
C ALA A 53 -5.26 -0.72 20.57
N THR A 54 -4.29 0.12 20.92
CA THR A 54 -4.39 1.58 20.92
C THR A 54 -4.17 2.15 19.50
N PRO A 55 -4.53 3.43 19.26
CA PRO A 55 -4.16 4.18 18.04
C PRO A 55 -2.68 4.11 17.68
N SER A 56 -1.85 3.74 18.64
CA SER A 56 -0.42 3.97 18.68
C SER A 56 0.46 2.76 18.37
N ALA A 57 -0.12 1.59 18.08
CA ALA A 57 0.66 0.53 17.46
C ALA A 57 1.14 1.02 16.06
N PRO A 58 2.30 0.60 15.52
CA PRO A 58 2.75 0.96 14.16
C PRO A 58 1.68 0.68 13.10
N LEU A 59 0.96 -0.42 13.29
CA LEU A 59 -0.14 -0.80 12.42
C LEU A 59 -1.43 -0.01 12.71
N GLY A 60 -1.40 0.87 13.73
CA GLY A 60 -2.29 2.01 14.15
C GLY A 60 -2.57 2.95 13.04
N LEU A 61 -1.49 3.11 12.29
CA LEU A 61 -1.24 4.33 11.59
C LEU A 61 -1.59 4.16 10.14
N ALA A 62 -1.94 2.95 9.67
CA ALA A 62 -2.31 2.67 8.29
C ALA A 62 -3.41 1.59 8.18
N GLY A 63 -4.43 1.84 7.36
CA GLY A 63 -5.44 0.83 7.02
C GLY A 63 -6.54 1.32 6.07
N PRO A 64 -7.58 0.51 5.77
CA PRO A 64 -8.57 0.84 4.74
C PRO A 64 -9.26 2.17 5.03
N MET A 65 -9.19 3.16 4.16
CA MET A 65 -9.74 4.51 4.43
C MET A 65 -11.21 4.49 4.91
N LEU A 66 -12.00 3.50 4.49
CA LEU A 66 -13.34 3.24 5.04
C LEU A 66 -13.39 3.20 6.57
N PHE A 67 -12.44 2.53 7.23
CA PHE A 67 -12.44 2.41 8.69
C PHE A 67 -12.01 3.73 9.36
N ALA A 68 -11.16 4.54 8.72
CA ALA A 68 -10.86 5.89 9.20
C ALA A 68 -12.08 6.81 9.08
N MET A 69 -12.84 6.74 7.99
CA MET A 69 -14.10 7.48 7.85
C MET A 69 -15.13 7.03 8.89
N ALA A 70 -15.26 5.72 9.09
CA ALA A 70 -16.16 5.10 10.06
C ALA A 70 -15.82 5.45 11.52
N SER A 71 -14.54 5.64 11.83
CA SER A 71 -14.10 5.94 13.20
C SER A 71 -14.54 7.32 13.67
N VAL A 72 -14.80 8.23 12.74
CA VAL A 72 -15.20 9.60 13.06
C VAL A 72 -16.67 9.88 12.80
N THR A 73 -17.36 9.21 11.87
CA THR A 73 -18.75 9.56 11.50
C THR A 73 -19.67 8.36 11.28
N ASP A 74 -20.97 8.54 11.55
CA ASP A 74 -22.03 7.61 11.11
C ASP A 74 -22.56 7.94 9.70
N GLY A 75 -22.09 9.05 9.09
CA GLY A 75 -22.54 9.49 7.76
C GLY A 75 -22.13 8.55 6.63
N VAL A 76 -21.24 7.59 6.89
CA VAL A 76 -20.85 6.54 5.96
C VAL A 76 -21.47 5.22 6.42
N ALA A 77 -22.30 4.60 5.59
CA ALA A 77 -22.96 3.34 5.89
C ALA A 77 -21.98 2.16 5.82
N VAL A 78 -21.16 1.99 6.86
CA VAL A 78 -20.04 1.02 6.90
C VAL A 78 -20.47 -0.40 6.58
N GLY A 79 -21.59 -0.90 7.12
CA GLY A 79 -22.05 -2.26 6.83
C GLY A 79 -22.37 -2.48 5.36
N ALA A 80 -22.98 -1.49 4.70
CA ALA A 80 -23.27 -1.54 3.28
C ALA A 80 -21.98 -1.39 2.44
N GLU A 81 -21.08 -0.51 2.86
CA GLU A 81 -19.82 -0.28 2.12
C GLU A 81 -18.84 -1.44 2.29
N LEU A 82 -18.68 -2.02 3.48
CA LEU A 82 -17.70 -3.08 3.75
C LEU A 82 -17.84 -4.27 2.79
N ALA A 83 -19.07 -4.63 2.41
CA ALA A 83 -19.33 -5.68 1.42
C ALA A 83 -18.72 -5.38 0.04
N ARG A 84 -18.59 -4.09 -0.31
CA ARG A 84 -18.03 -3.59 -1.57
C ARG A 84 -16.51 -3.42 -1.51
N TRP A 85 -15.93 -3.38 -0.31
CA TRP A 85 -14.48 -3.41 -0.06
C TRP A 85 -14.00 -4.87 0.03
N SER A 86 -14.29 -5.67 -0.99
CA SER A 86 -14.11 -7.13 -0.93
C SER A 86 -12.67 -7.57 -0.65
N TRP A 87 -11.67 -6.75 -1.01
CA TRP A 87 -10.26 -7.04 -0.69
C TRP A 87 -9.98 -6.99 0.81
N VAL A 88 -10.70 -6.16 1.59
CA VAL A 88 -10.59 -6.06 3.05
C VAL A 88 -11.07 -7.37 3.68
N LEU A 89 -12.20 -7.90 3.21
CA LEU A 89 -12.69 -9.19 3.71
C LEU A 89 -11.68 -10.31 3.40
N ARG A 90 -11.01 -10.26 2.24
CA ARG A 90 -10.00 -11.26 1.84
C ARG A 90 -8.65 -11.10 2.55
N SER A 91 -8.27 -9.89 2.95
CA SER A 91 -7.00 -9.61 3.62
C SER A 91 -7.00 -10.19 5.04
N TYR A 92 -8.13 -10.06 5.77
CA TYR A 92 -8.21 -10.47 7.18
C TYR A 92 -8.78 -11.88 7.41
N ALA A 93 -9.57 -12.43 6.48
CA ALA A 93 -10.30 -13.69 6.67
C ALA A 93 -9.43 -14.95 6.89
N VAL A 94 -8.11 -14.90 6.65
CA VAL A 94 -7.21 -16.06 6.75
C VAL A 94 -6.44 -16.13 8.07
N ARG A 95 -6.76 -15.30 9.07
CA ARG A 95 -6.12 -15.41 10.40
C ARG A 95 -6.59 -16.66 11.18
N ARG A 96 -6.03 -17.81 10.79
CA ARG A 96 -6.00 -19.14 11.44
C ARG A 96 -5.37 -19.14 12.85
N GLN A 97 -5.54 -18.10 13.66
CA GLN A 97 -4.89 -18.02 14.98
C GLN A 97 -5.84 -18.02 16.17
N PHE A 98 -7.16 -17.95 15.98
CA PHE A 98 -8.08 -18.27 17.06
C PHE A 98 -8.57 -19.71 16.86
N ARG A 99 -7.99 -20.66 17.60
CA ARG A 99 -8.54 -22.01 17.73
C ARG A 99 -10.01 -21.88 18.15
N GLY A 100 -10.95 -22.13 17.25
CA GLY A 100 -12.38 -22.27 17.57
C GLY A 100 -13.36 -21.42 16.76
N ALA A 101 -12.94 -20.38 16.05
CA ALA A 101 -13.84 -19.61 15.19
C ALA A 101 -13.72 -20.14 13.75
N SER A 102 -14.61 -21.07 13.37
CA SER A 102 -14.80 -21.42 11.97
C SER A 102 -15.69 -20.35 11.35
N PRO A 103 -15.24 -19.53 10.38
CA PRO A 103 -16.11 -18.59 9.71
C PRO A 103 -17.20 -19.37 8.98
N VAL A 104 -18.46 -19.09 9.31
CA VAL A 104 -19.60 -19.58 8.54
C VAL A 104 -19.48 -18.98 7.14
N GLY A 105 -19.19 -19.82 6.14
CA GLY A 105 -19.40 -19.49 4.72
C GLY A 105 -18.15 -19.24 3.86
N LEU A 106 -16.94 -19.06 4.41
CA LEU A 106 -15.71 -18.98 3.62
C LEU A 106 -14.97 -20.32 3.67
N ARG A 107 -15.36 -21.25 2.78
CA ARG A 107 -14.57 -22.47 2.54
C ARG A 107 -13.18 -22.05 2.04
N GLY A 108 -12.14 -22.60 2.68
CA GLY A 108 -10.75 -22.20 2.52
C GLY A 108 -10.31 -21.90 1.09
N GLY A 109 -9.85 -20.68 0.88
CA GLY A 109 -9.06 -20.27 -0.28
C GLY A 109 -7.91 -19.42 0.23
N THR A 110 -6.71 -19.65 -0.29
CA THR A 110 -5.57 -18.74 -0.20
C THR A 110 -5.95 -17.36 -0.78
N SER A 111 -5.16 -16.32 -0.54
CA SER A 111 -5.37 -15.02 -1.17
C SER A 111 -5.36 -15.16 -2.71
N PRO A 112 -6.27 -14.50 -3.46
CA PRO A 112 -6.19 -14.47 -4.93
C PRO A 112 -5.03 -13.59 -5.43
N TYR A 113 -4.42 -12.80 -4.55
CA TYR A 113 -3.37 -11.86 -4.90
C TYR A 113 -2.00 -12.53 -4.91
N LEU A 114 -1.25 -12.31 -6.00
CA LEU A 114 0.16 -12.65 -6.12
C LEU A 114 1.05 -11.46 -5.72
N VAL A 115 0.59 -10.24 -6.06
CA VAL A 115 1.29 -8.99 -5.76
C VAL A 115 0.29 -8.01 -5.16
N VAL A 116 0.67 -7.36 -4.05
CA VAL A 116 0.00 -6.15 -3.55
C VAL A 116 0.89 -4.95 -3.80
N LEU A 117 0.35 -3.94 -4.48
CA LEU A 117 1.06 -2.73 -4.89
C LEU A 117 0.56 -1.53 -4.10
N GLY A 118 1.47 -0.86 -3.40
CA GLY A 118 1.21 0.41 -2.74
C GLY A 118 1.60 1.57 -3.65
N ILE A 119 0.68 2.51 -3.83
CA ILE A 119 0.90 3.72 -4.62
C ILE A 119 0.77 4.94 -3.70
N PRO A 120 1.87 5.43 -3.11
CA PRO A 120 1.87 6.71 -2.41
C PRO A 120 1.33 7.83 -3.30
N SER A 121 0.34 8.55 -2.80
CA SER A 121 -0.24 9.70 -3.49
C SER A 121 -0.66 10.76 -2.48
N THR A 122 -1.03 11.95 -2.96
CA THR A 122 -1.46 13.06 -2.12
C THR A 122 -2.85 13.58 -2.52
N ASP A 123 -3.53 14.19 -1.57
CA ASP A 123 -4.83 14.84 -1.74
C ASP A 123 -4.70 16.18 -2.47
N GLN A 124 -4.38 16.12 -3.76
CA GLN A 124 -4.22 17.29 -4.61
C GLN A 124 -4.92 17.06 -5.96
N PRO A 125 -5.62 18.06 -6.51
CA PRO A 125 -6.33 17.91 -7.79
C PRO A 125 -5.45 17.41 -8.94
N VAL A 126 -4.20 17.88 -9.02
CA VAL A 126 -3.23 17.43 -10.03
C VAL A 126 -2.94 15.93 -9.92
N ARG A 127 -2.77 15.41 -8.69
CA ARG A 127 -2.57 13.97 -8.46
C ARG A 127 -3.85 13.15 -8.69
N SER A 128 -5.03 13.71 -8.42
CA SER A 128 -6.31 13.07 -8.74
C SER A 128 -6.40 12.71 -10.22
N SER A 129 -6.03 13.65 -11.12
CA SER A 129 -6.05 13.40 -12.57
C SER A 129 -5.10 12.28 -13.01
N LEU A 130 -3.97 12.10 -12.31
CA LEU A 130 -3.06 10.98 -12.55
C LEU A 130 -3.70 9.65 -12.15
N ARG A 131 -4.31 9.59 -10.96
CA ARG A 131 -4.97 8.38 -10.47
C ARG A 131 -6.16 7.98 -11.34
N ASP A 132 -6.94 8.94 -11.81
CA ASP A 132 -8.05 8.67 -12.73
C ASP A 132 -7.53 8.10 -14.06
N ALA A 133 -6.47 8.68 -14.62
CA ALA A 133 -5.82 8.12 -15.79
C ALA A 133 -5.26 6.71 -15.55
N GLN A 134 -4.68 6.42 -14.38
CA GLN A 134 -4.20 5.07 -14.04
C GLN A 134 -5.37 4.07 -14.03
N ARG A 135 -6.49 4.46 -13.40
CA ARG A 135 -7.74 3.66 -13.32
C ARG A 135 -8.34 3.36 -14.68
N ASP A 136 -8.38 4.36 -15.55
CA ASP A 136 -8.94 4.27 -16.90
C ASP A 136 -8.01 3.53 -17.87
N THR A 137 -6.73 3.38 -17.53
CA THR A 137 -5.71 2.78 -18.39
C THR A 137 -5.18 1.47 -17.82
N TRP A 138 -3.96 1.43 -17.28
CA TRP A 138 -3.28 0.18 -16.96
C TRP A 138 -3.87 -0.54 -15.74
N LEU A 139 -4.60 0.14 -14.87
CA LEU A 139 -5.38 -0.52 -13.81
C LEU A 139 -6.66 -1.19 -14.34
N SER A 140 -7.02 -0.97 -15.61
CA SER A 140 -8.15 -1.62 -16.27
C SER A 140 -7.83 -3.03 -16.79
N TYR A 141 -6.54 -3.44 -16.82
CA TYR A 141 -6.15 -4.76 -17.30
C TYR A 141 -6.81 -5.91 -16.50
N ALA A 142 -7.02 -7.05 -17.15
CA ALA A 142 -7.82 -8.17 -16.64
C ALA A 142 -7.29 -8.72 -15.30
N GLU A 143 -5.97 -8.71 -15.11
CA GLU A 143 -5.32 -9.21 -13.89
C GLU A 143 -5.31 -8.23 -12.71
N VAL A 144 -5.78 -7.00 -12.90
CA VAL A 144 -5.80 -5.99 -11.84
C VAL A 144 -7.09 -6.12 -11.02
N ALA A 145 -6.94 -6.35 -9.73
CA ALA A 145 -8.04 -6.34 -8.76
C ALA A 145 -8.54 -4.91 -8.53
N ARG A 146 -9.80 -4.64 -8.87
CA ARG A 146 -10.41 -3.31 -8.77
C ARG A 146 -11.89 -3.39 -8.41
N SER A 147 -12.50 -2.27 -8.05
CA SER A 147 -13.93 -2.22 -7.73
C SER A 147 -14.81 -2.80 -8.85
N GLY A 148 -14.49 -2.49 -10.12
CA GLY A 148 -15.25 -2.98 -11.29
C GLY A 148 -15.21 -4.49 -11.54
N ASN A 149 -14.38 -5.26 -10.81
CA ASN A 149 -14.35 -6.72 -10.90
C ASN A 149 -14.40 -7.40 -9.52
N ASP A 150 -14.98 -6.75 -8.51
CA ASP A 150 -15.02 -7.19 -7.11
C ASP A 150 -13.63 -7.54 -6.53
N PHE A 151 -12.60 -6.81 -6.97
CA PHE A 151 -11.20 -7.06 -6.63
C PHE A 151 -10.74 -8.49 -6.98
N ARG A 152 -11.22 -9.02 -8.10
CA ARG A 152 -10.83 -10.34 -8.63
C ARG A 152 -9.69 -10.16 -9.65
N GLY A 153 -8.47 -10.05 -9.15
CA GLY A 153 -7.24 -9.98 -9.94
C GLY A 153 -6.04 -10.45 -9.11
N ALA A 154 -4.92 -10.78 -9.76
CA ALA A 154 -3.71 -11.23 -9.08
C ALA A 154 -2.82 -10.07 -8.63
N LEU A 155 -2.97 -8.88 -9.22
CA LEU A 155 -2.34 -7.65 -8.78
C LEU A 155 -3.37 -6.78 -8.06
N LEU A 156 -3.16 -6.49 -6.77
CA LEU A 156 -4.00 -5.56 -6.00
C LEU A 156 -3.29 -4.21 -5.79
N PRO A 157 -3.67 -3.16 -6.52
CA PRO A 157 -3.19 -1.80 -6.32
C PRO A 157 -4.00 -1.08 -5.23
N LEU A 158 -3.32 -0.50 -4.25
CA LEU A 158 -3.88 0.32 -3.19
C LEU A 158 -3.16 1.68 -3.14
N TYR A 159 -3.92 2.76 -3.22
CA TYR A 159 -3.38 4.10 -3.03
C TYR A 159 -3.19 4.40 -1.54
N ILE A 160 -2.07 5.03 -1.19
CA ILE A 160 -1.71 5.33 0.21
C ILE A 160 -1.72 6.84 0.41
N PHE A 161 -2.62 7.30 1.27
CA PHE A 161 -2.83 8.71 1.55
C PHE A 161 -2.51 9.05 3.00
N ALA A 162 -2.07 10.28 3.21
CA ALA A 162 -2.08 10.94 4.51
C ALA A 162 -2.78 12.29 4.34
N ALA A 163 -3.08 12.99 5.42
CA ALA A 163 -3.64 14.35 5.30
C ALA A 163 -2.60 15.30 4.70
N ALA A 164 -3.02 16.20 3.81
CA ALA A 164 -2.12 17.22 3.29
C ALA A 164 -1.71 18.22 4.39
N GLU A 165 -0.43 18.59 4.45
CA GLU A 165 0.05 19.71 5.27
C GLU A 165 -0.54 21.05 4.73
N ARG A 166 -1.24 21.84 5.56
CA ARG A 166 -1.93 23.08 5.14
C ARG A 166 -1.14 24.36 5.53
N GLU A 167 -1.23 25.45 4.74
CA GLU A 167 -0.47 26.73 4.95
C GLU A 167 -0.93 27.52 6.17
N GLN A 168 -2.22 27.44 6.50
CA GLN A 168 -2.87 28.17 7.56
C GLN A 168 -3.95 27.27 8.16
N PRO A 169 -4.33 27.46 9.44
CA PRO A 169 -5.34 26.65 10.09
C PRO A 169 -6.72 27.05 9.55
N HIS A 170 -7.09 26.61 8.36
CA HIS A 170 -8.48 26.20 8.20
C HIS A 170 -8.72 25.20 9.31
N ALA A 171 -9.61 25.53 10.24
CA ALA A 171 -9.84 24.76 11.45
C ALA A 171 -10.07 23.30 11.05
N VAL A 172 -9.01 22.49 11.14
CA VAL A 172 -9.14 21.05 11.14
C VAL A 172 -9.99 20.80 12.36
N LEU A 173 -11.10 20.09 12.15
CA LEU A 173 -11.92 19.70 13.27
C LEU A 173 -11.01 18.91 14.22
N ASP A 174 -10.74 19.46 15.40
CA ASP A 174 -9.97 18.77 16.42
C ASP A 174 -10.78 17.55 16.82
N VAL A 175 -10.31 16.38 16.37
CA VAL A 175 -10.92 15.07 16.64
C VAL A 175 -10.28 14.39 17.84
N SER A 176 -9.35 15.03 18.55
CA SER A 176 -8.86 14.54 19.84
C SER A 176 -10.00 14.28 20.85
N PRO A 177 -11.14 15.02 20.84
CA PRO A 177 -12.29 14.68 21.67
C PRO A 177 -13.04 13.44 21.20
N LEU A 178 -12.66 12.75 20.12
CA LEU A 178 -13.20 11.44 19.74
C LEU A 178 -12.36 10.28 20.32
N LEU A 179 -11.20 10.58 20.91
CA LEU A 179 -10.37 9.55 21.54
C LEU A 179 -11.14 8.85 22.67
N PRO A 180 -10.99 7.51 22.81
CA PRO A 180 -11.74 6.76 23.81
C PRO A 180 -11.39 7.22 25.23
N THR A 181 -12.40 7.31 26.08
CA THR A 181 -12.25 7.60 27.51
C THR A 181 -11.84 6.36 28.30
N VAL A 182 -11.28 6.56 29.50
CA VAL A 182 -10.99 5.48 30.46
C VAL A 182 -12.23 4.61 30.72
N ALA A 183 -13.42 5.22 30.84
CA ALA A 183 -14.67 4.50 31.10
C ALA A 183 -15.09 3.60 29.91
N GLU A 184 -14.85 4.05 28.69
CA GLU A 184 -15.09 3.25 27.48
C GLU A 184 -14.12 2.04 27.44
N TYR A 185 -12.85 2.23 27.80
CA TYR A 185 -11.87 1.13 27.94
C TYR A 185 -12.16 0.14 29.08
N GLU A 186 -12.80 0.58 30.17
CA GLU A 186 -13.22 -0.31 31.25
C GLU A 186 -14.40 -1.20 30.83
N ALA A 187 -15.43 -0.59 30.25
CA ALA A 187 -16.62 -1.31 29.77
C ALA A 187 -16.25 -2.36 28.70
N ALA A 188 -15.37 -1.94 27.79
CA ALA A 188 -14.68 -2.77 26.81
C ALA A 188 -14.05 -4.04 27.39
N SER A 189 -13.16 -3.85 28.36
CA SER A 189 -12.37 -4.92 28.97
C SER A 189 -13.26 -5.90 29.76
N ALA A 190 -14.33 -5.40 30.40
CA ALA A 190 -15.27 -6.23 31.13
C ALA A 190 -16.06 -7.21 30.24
N VAL A 191 -16.43 -6.81 29.02
CA VAL A 191 -17.15 -7.67 28.05
C VAL A 191 -16.27 -8.84 27.59
N LEU A 192 -14.96 -8.62 27.43
CA LEU A 192 -14.00 -9.64 27.02
C LEU A 192 -13.75 -10.70 28.11
N LEU A 193 -13.71 -10.29 29.39
CA LEU A 193 -13.41 -11.19 30.51
C LEU A 193 -14.58 -12.12 30.90
N ARG A 194 -15.79 -11.87 30.38
CA ARG A 194 -16.99 -12.68 30.65
C ARG A 194 -17.77 -12.99 29.38
N PRO A 195 -17.23 -13.81 28.46
CA PRO A 195 -17.97 -14.23 27.27
C PRO A 195 -19.24 -14.99 27.69
N GLY A 196 -20.42 -14.40 27.45
CA GLY A 196 -21.71 -15.05 27.67
C GLY A 196 -22.55 -14.52 28.83
N SER A 197 -22.05 -13.62 29.69
CA SER A 197 -22.96 -12.83 30.54
C SER A 197 -23.64 -11.80 29.63
N ALA A 198 -24.97 -11.83 29.56
CA ALA A 198 -25.75 -10.85 28.81
C ALA A 198 -25.18 -9.43 28.98
N ALA A 199 -25.25 -8.64 27.91
CA ALA A 199 -24.84 -7.24 27.82
C ALA A 199 -25.64 -6.28 28.77
N GLY A 200 -25.93 -6.72 29.99
CA GLY A 200 -26.87 -6.12 30.93
C GLY A 200 -26.26 -5.09 31.87
N ALA A 201 -25.03 -4.63 31.64
CA ALA A 201 -24.44 -3.59 32.48
C ALA A 201 -23.57 -2.57 31.72
N VAL A 202 -23.74 -2.40 30.41
CA VAL A 202 -23.20 -1.22 29.74
C VAL A 202 -24.13 -0.06 30.09
N ARG A 203 -23.70 0.82 31.01
CA ARG A 203 -24.39 2.09 31.26
C ARG A 203 -24.52 2.82 29.92
N SER A 204 -25.67 3.43 29.66
CA SER A 204 -25.85 4.30 28.48
C SER A 204 -24.74 5.34 28.46
N TYR A 205 -23.91 5.33 27.42
CA TYR A 205 -22.87 6.33 27.19
C TYR A 205 -23.23 7.17 25.97
N ALA A 206 -22.67 8.37 25.88
CA ALA A 206 -22.84 9.22 24.70
C ALA A 206 -21.63 9.02 23.79
N GLU A 207 -21.86 8.52 22.58
CA GLU A 207 -20.82 8.44 21.56
C GLU A 207 -20.62 9.82 20.93
N ARG A 208 -19.36 10.25 20.89
CA ARG A 208 -18.95 11.46 20.18
C ARG A 208 -18.71 11.08 18.72
N ARG A 209 -19.28 11.87 17.80
CA ARG A 209 -19.21 11.66 16.35
C ARG A 209 -19.02 12.98 15.63
N VAL A 210 -18.43 12.92 14.44
CA VAL A 210 -18.36 14.03 13.49
C VAL A 210 -19.62 14.04 12.64
N ARG A 211 -20.30 15.18 12.67
CA ARG A 211 -21.33 15.52 11.70
C ARG A 211 -20.66 16.04 10.43
N LEU A 212 -21.08 15.52 9.28
CA LEU A 212 -20.60 15.98 7.98
C LEU A 212 -21.26 17.31 7.60
N ALA A 213 -20.50 18.20 6.96
CA ALA A 213 -20.99 19.47 6.42
C ALA A 213 -21.93 19.26 5.23
N VAL A 214 -21.65 18.21 4.45
CA VAL A 214 -22.28 17.87 3.19
C VAL A 214 -22.53 16.36 3.13
N ASP A 215 -23.51 15.95 2.34
CA ASP A 215 -23.58 14.57 1.90
C ASP A 215 -22.47 14.35 0.86
N VAL A 216 -21.42 13.64 1.26
CA VAL A 216 -20.27 13.34 0.41
C VAL A 216 -20.72 12.68 -0.89
N GLY A 217 -21.79 11.88 -0.93
CA GLY A 217 -22.27 11.26 -2.16
C GLY A 217 -22.97 12.22 -3.13
N ALA A 218 -23.41 13.40 -2.66
CA ALA A 218 -24.24 14.34 -3.42
C ALA A 218 -23.45 15.51 -4.03
N VAL A 219 -22.19 15.72 -3.63
CA VAL A 219 -21.36 16.82 -4.18
C VAL A 219 -20.96 16.50 -5.61
N GLY A 220 -21.36 17.34 -6.57
CA GLY A 220 -21.10 17.13 -7.98
C GLY A 220 -19.66 17.47 -8.39
N ALA A 221 -19.21 16.92 -9.51
CA ALA A 221 -17.95 17.32 -10.13
C ALA A 221 -17.94 18.83 -10.43
N GLY A 222 -16.84 19.51 -10.07
CA GLY A 222 -16.68 20.96 -10.26
C GLY A 222 -17.26 21.84 -9.14
N ASP A 223 -17.88 21.26 -8.11
CA ASP A 223 -18.30 21.98 -6.91
C ASP A 223 -17.07 22.43 -6.09
N ALA A 224 -17.08 23.67 -5.59
CA ALA A 224 -16.01 24.21 -4.75
C ALA A 224 -15.84 23.42 -3.44
N LEU A 225 -16.92 22.82 -2.94
CA LEU A 225 -16.92 22.00 -1.71
C LEU A 225 -16.05 20.74 -1.82
N LEU A 226 -15.71 20.30 -3.04
CA LEU A 226 -14.82 19.17 -3.27
C LEU A 226 -13.44 19.34 -2.64
N ALA A 227 -12.92 20.58 -2.59
CA ALA A 227 -11.62 20.88 -1.99
C ALA A 227 -11.67 21.03 -0.46
N GLU A 228 -12.87 21.15 0.11
CA GLU A 228 -13.07 21.38 1.54
C GLU A 228 -13.15 20.07 2.33
N SER A 229 -12.92 20.14 3.64
CA SER A 229 -13.14 19.00 4.53
C SER A 229 -14.63 18.69 4.60
N PRO A 230 -15.06 17.41 4.52
CA PRO A 230 -16.44 17.05 4.73
C PRO A 230 -16.83 17.09 6.21
N CYS A 231 -15.88 17.23 7.15
CA CYS A 231 -16.14 17.28 8.59
C CYS A 231 -16.54 18.68 9.06
N ALA A 232 -17.67 18.81 9.76
CA ALA A 232 -18.17 20.12 10.23
C ALA A 232 -18.02 20.35 11.74
N ALA A 233 -18.49 19.40 12.55
CA ALA A 233 -18.56 19.58 14.01
C ALA A 233 -18.65 18.24 14.73
N ILE A 234 -18.14 18.19 15.96
CA ILE A 234 -18.39 17.07 16.88
C ILE A 234 -19.79 17.22 17.48
N VAL A 235 -20.54 16.12 17.47
CA VAL A 235 -21.86 15.97 18.07
C VAL A 235 -21.86 14.75 18.99
N SER A 236 -22.60 14.84 20.09
CA SER A 236 -22.79 13.70 21.00
C SER A 236 -24.12 13.03 20.70
N ARG A 237 -24.13 11.70 20.59
CA ARG A 237 -25.32 10.88 20.37
C ARG A 237 -25.46 9.82 21.47
N PRO A 238 -26.66 9.57 22.00
CA PRO A 238 -26.86 8.47 22.93
C PRO A 238 -26.54 7.13 22.25
N ALA A 239 -25.55 6.40 22.77
CA ALA A 239 -25.36 5.01 22.39
C ALA A 239 -26.44 4.18 23.09
N THR A 240 -27.47 3.81 22.34
CA THR A 240 -28.41 2.80 22.83
C THR A 240 -27.76 1.43 22.61
N PRO A 241 -27.79 0.52 23.61
CA PRO A 241 -27.32 -0.84 23.42
C PRO A 241 -28.25 -1.52 22.43
N ALA A 242 -27.90 -1.46 21.14
CA ALA A 242 -28.66 -2.14 20.12
C ALA A 242 -28.49 -3.65 20.31
N ALA A 243 -29.55 -4.26 20.82
CA ALA A 243 -29.69 -5.71 20.96
C ALA A 243 -29.96 -6.42 19.61
N GLY A 244 -29.85 -5.74 18.47
CA GLY A 244 -30.30 -6.23 17.18
C GLY A 244 -29.19 -6.74 16.26
N THR A 245 -29.49 -7.81 15.54
CA THR A 245 -28.84 -8.16 14.26
C THR A 245 -29.50 -7.35 13.15
N GLY A 246 -28.76 -6.52 12.41
CA GLY A 246 -29.29 -5.73 11.29
C GLY A 246 -28.89 -4.26 11.30
N ALA A 247 -29.72 -3.40 10.68
CA ALA A 247 -29.48 -1.97 10.47
C ALA A 247 -29.28 -1.16 11.76
N ASP A 248 -29.73 -1.68 12.91
CA ASP A 248 -29.60 -1.04 14.22
C ASP A 248 -28.25 -1.32 14.92
N ALA A 249 -27.40 -2.20 14.36
CA ALA A 249 -26.12 -2.57 14.96
C ALA A 249 -25.05 -1.47 14.77
N THR A 250 -24.23 -1.17 15.79
CA THR A 250 -23.13 -0.19 15.66
C THR A 250 -22.13 -0.63 14.59
N TRP A 251 -21.47 0.32 13.91
CA TRP A 251 -20.51 -0.01 12.85
C TRP A 251 -19.37 -0.93 13.34
N LEU A 252 -18.94 -0.77 14.60
CA LEU A 252 -17.96 -1.65 15.25
C LEU A 252 -18.47 -3.08 15.37
N SER A 253 -19.72 -3.27 15.74
CA SER A 253 -20.31 -4.61 15.83
C SER A 253 -20.49 -5.25 14.45
N GLN A 254 -20.78 -4.46 13.42
CA GLN A 254 -20.83 -4.92 12.02
C GLN A 254 -19.44 -5.35 11.55
N LEU A 255 -18.41 -4.54 11.82
CA LEU A 255 -17.01 -4.86 11.52
C LEU A 255 -16.54 -6.13 12.23
N ALA A 256 -16.82 -6.24 13.53
CA ALA A 256 -16.49 -7.42 14.34
C ALA A 256 -17.06 -8.69 13.72
N SER A 257 -18.32 -8.63 13.34
CA SER A 257 -19.05 -9.75 12.76
C SER A 257 -18.48 -10.11 11.39
N ALA A 258 -18.24 -9.11 10.53
CA ALA A 258 -17.71 -9.32 9.17
C ALA A 258 -16.29 -9.87 9.16
N LEU A 259 -15.44 -9.45 10.10
CA LEU A 259 -14.05 -9.90 10.22
C LEU A 259 -13.87 -11.06 11.20
N ALA A 260 -14.96 -11.61 11.74
CA ALA A 260 -14.97 -12.66 12.77
C ALA A 260 -14.01 -12.35 13.94
N LEU A 261 -14.00 -11.10 14.39
CA LEU A 261 -13.17 -10.68 15.52
C LEU A 261 -13.66 -11.36 16.80
N PRO A 262 -12.75 -11.86 17.66
CA PRO A 262 -13.09 -12.62 18.85
C PRO A 262 -13.90 -11.81 19.87
N VAL A 263 -13.93 -10.49 19.75
CA VAL A 263 -14.78 -9.58 20.51
C VAL A 263 -15.26 -8.42 19.65
N ARG A 264 -16.38 -7.80 20.04
CA ARG A 264 -16.76 -6.49 19.51
C ARG A 264 -15.60 -5.52 19.81
N PRO A 265 -15.06 -4.81 18.80
CA PRO A 265 -14.19 -3.69 19.02
C PRO A 265 -14.82 -2.81 20.08
N ALA A 266 -14.15 -2.61 21.19
CA ALA A 266 -14.74 -1.78 22.22
C ALA A 266 -14.33 -0.31 22.11
N ALA A 267 -13.33 -0.02 21.28
CA ALA A 267 -13.13 1.26 20.65
C ALA A 267 -12.11 1.09 19.51
N VAL A 268 -12.35 1.68 18.36
CA VAL A 268 -11.24 2.05 17.48
C VAL A 268 -10.75 3.42 17.94
N ALA A 269 -9.46 3.68 17.78
CA ALA A 269 -9.00 5.05 17.78
C ALA A 269 -9.76 5.85 16.71
N ALA A 270 -10.21 7.05 17.06
CA ALA A 270 -10.62 7.99 16.05
C ALA A 270 -9.39 8.35 15.19
N ALA A 271 -9.59 8.41 13.88
CA ALA A 271 -8.54 8.81 12.97
C ALA A 271 -8.30 10.32 13.14
N GLU A 272 -7.11 10.72 13.59
CA GLU A 272 -6.74 12.09 13.93
C GLU A 272 -6.81 13.02 12.70
N PHE A 273 -6.30 12.55 11.57
CA PHE A 273 -6.11 13.42 10.40
C PHE A 273 -7.12 13.18 9.28
N VAL A 274 -8.04 12.22 9.40
CA VAL A 274 -9.00 11.90 8.30
C VAL A 274 -9.91 13.09 7.95
N CYS A 275 -10.20 13.96 8.90
CA CYS A 275 -10.92 15.21 8.65
C CYS A 275 -10.07 16.29 7.97
N GLY A 276 -8.76 16.08 7.83
CA GLY A 276 -7.87 16.88 6.99
C GLY A 276 -7.95 16.56 5.50
N ALA A 277 -8.56 15.42 5.12
CA ALA A 277 -8.82 15.07 3.73
C ALA A 277 -9.97 15.87 3.12
N SER A 278 -9.91 16.08 1.82
CA SER A 278 -10.90 16.75 1.01
C SER A 278 -12.14 15.87 0.80
N THR A 279 -13.27 16.52 0.53
CA THR A 279 -14.52 15.84 0.15
C THR A 279 -14.31 15.03 -1.13
N ALA A 280 -13.49 15.52 -2.07
CA ALA A 280 -13.10 14.79 -3.27
C ALA A 280 -12.42 13.46 -2.95
N LEU A 281 -11.45 13.45 -2.02
CA LEU A 281 -10.76 12.21 -1.66
C LEU A 281 -11.70 11.22 -0.95
N TRP A 282 -12.62 11.71 -0.10
CA TRP A 282 -13.66 10.86 0.51
C TRP A 282 -14.57 10.23 -0.56
N GLN A 283 -14.99 11.01 -1.57
CA GLN A 283 -15.76 10.48 -2.71
C GLN A 283 -14.97 9.45 -3.51
N GLU A 284 -13.71 9.74 -3.81
CA GLU A 284 -12.82 8.86 -4.57
C GLU A 284 -12.60 7.52 -3.84
N ALA A 285 -12.43 7.57 -2.52
CA ALA A 285 -12.33 6.39 -1.66
C ALA A 285 -13.60 5.53 -1.73
N LEU A 286 -14.78 6.17 -1.66
CA LEU A 286 -16.05 5.47 -1.81
C LEU A 286 -16.35 5.05 -3.25
N ALA A 287 -15.80 5.69 -4.27
CA ALA A 287 -16.02 5.27 -5.67
C ALA A 287 -15.18 4.03 -6.00
N HIS A 288 -13.90 4.03 -5.63
CA HIS A 288 -12.92 3.05 -6.09
C HIS A 288 -12.53 2.01 -5.04
N ARG A 289 -12.71 2.31 -3.75
CA ARG A 289 -12.54 1.37 -2.64
C ARG A 289 -11.15 0.75 -2.54
N ASN A 290 -10.13 1.41 -3.08
CA ASN A 290 -8.77 0.89 -3.18
C ASN A 290 -7.77 1.83 -2.49
N MET A 291 -8.13 2.32 -1.30
CA MET A 291 -7.36 3.32 -0.56
C MET A 291 -7.02 2.87 0.85
N VAL A 292 -5.78 3.14 1.23
CA VAL A 292 -5.23 3.03 2.58
C VAL A 292 -4.99 4.44 3.10
N TRP A 293 -5.51 4.72 4.29
CA TRP A 293 -5.32 5.97 5.02
C TRP A 293 -4.20 5.82 6.03
N VAL A 294 -3.32 6.81 6.09
CA VAL A 294 -2.23 6.94 7.06
C VAL A 294 -2.51 8.11 7.99
N ASP A 295 -2.60 7.84 9.28
CA ASP A 295 -3.24 8.74 10.24
C ASP A 295 -2.30 9.50 11.19
N MET A 296 -1.01 9.18 11.24
CA MET A 296 -0.04 9.82 12.15
C MET A 296 0.80 10.94 11.53
N MET A 297 0.75 11.05 10.21
CA MET A 297 1.57 12.00 9.45
C MET A 297 0.70 12.85 8.55
N THR A 298 1.31 13.94 8.12
CA THR A 298 0.83 14.73 7.00
C THR A 298 1.75 14.54 5.80
N ASP A 299 1.16 14.57 4.61
CA ASP A 299 1.89 14.75 3.37
C ASP A 299 2.50 16.13 3.34
N ARG A 300 3.82 16.15 3.56
CA ARG A 300 4.61 17.37 3.74
C ARG A 300 4.69 18.19 2.46
N ARG A 301 4.82 19.50 2.66
CA ARG A 301 5.05 20.45 1.59
C ARG A 301 6.48 20.38 1.10
N PRO A 302 6.68 20.41 -0.23
CA PRO A 302 7.97 20.70 -0.80
C PRO A 302 8.56 21.97 -0.19
N SER A 303 9.77 21.86 0.37
CA SER A 303 10.56 23.03 0.77
C SER A 303 11.51 23.48 -0.34
N SER A 304 11.52 22.76 -1.47
CA SER A 304 12.24 23.13 -2.69
C SER A 304 11.31 23.73 -3.75
N LYS A 305 11.90 24.25 -4.84
CA LYS A 305 11.17 24.77 -6.01
C LYS A 305 10.83 23.69 -7.04
N LYS A 306 11.06 22.41 -6.71
CA LYS A 306 10.81 21.28 -7.61
C LYS A 306 9.33 21.22 -7.96
N LYS A 307 9.02 21.00 -9.24
CA LYS A 307 7.65 20.74 -9.70
C LYS A 307 7.45 19.25 -9.99
N LEU A 308 6.19 18.86 -10.10
CA LEU A 308 5.82 17.49 -10.47
C LEU A 308 6.41 17.13 -11.83
N GLY A 309 7.10 15.99 -11.92
CA GLY A 309 7.79 15.53 -13.12
C GLY A 309 9.18 16.14 -13.37
N GLU A 310 9.68 17.03 -12.49
CA GLU A 310 11.06 17.55 -12.59
C GLU A 310 12.05 16.71 -11.76
N GLY A 311 13.34 16.75 -12.11
CA GLY A 311 14.42 16.18 -11.30
C GLY A 311 14.78 17.05 -10.08
N GLY A 312 15.50 16.48 -9.11
CA GLY A 312 15.97 17.16 -7.88
C GLY A 312 15.27 16.69 -6.60
N ASN A 313 15.55 17.33 -5.46
CA ASN A 313 15.01 16.94 -4.15
C ASN A 313 13.77 17.78 -3.80
N TRP A 314 12.76 17.18 -3.17
CA TRP A 314 11.56 17.87 -2.67
C TRP A 314 11.81 18.60 -1.33
N GLY A 315 12.92 18.28 -0.67
CA GLY A 315 13.32 18.82 0.62
C GLY A 315 13.14 17.81 1.75
N LEU A 316 13.99 17.90 2.78
CA LEU A 316 14.11 16.88 3.83
C LEU A 316 12.77 16.41 4.44
N PRO A 317 11.81 17.29 4.80
CA PRO A 317 10.53 16.84 5.37
C PRO A 317 9.72 15.95 4.43
N VAL A 318 9.74 16.25 3.12
CA VAL A 318 9.02 15.45 2.11
C VAL A 318 9.70 14.11 1.92
N GLU A 319 11.03 14.11 1.77
CA GLU A 319 11.76 12.87 1.52
C GLU A 319 11.66 11.90 2.71
N VAL A 320 11.79 12.41 3.95
CA VAL A 320 11.58 11.60 5.15
C VAL A 320 10.13 11.13 5.25
N GLY A 321 9.15 12.00 4.95
CA GLY A 321 7.74 11.62 4.91
C GLY A 321 7.46 10.49 3.90
N MET A 322 8.12 10.49 2.74
CA MET A 322 8.01 9.40 1.78
C MET A 322 8.55 8.09 2.34
N THR A 323 9.71 8.11 3.00
CA THR A 323 10.24 6.93 3.70
C THR A 323 9.28 6.42 4.78
N GLN A 324 8.72 7.32 5.61
CA GLN A 324 7.73 6.97 6.64
C GLN A 324 6.51 6.27 6.02
N LYS A 325 5.97 6.86 4.94
CA LYS A 325 4.82 6.30 4.21
C LYS A 325 5.13 4.93 3.59
N THR A 326 6.33 4.74 3.03
CA THR A 326 6.78 3.44 2.49
C THR A 326 6.90 2.38 3.58
N VAL A 327 7.54 2.69 4.71
CA VAL A 327 7.66 1.73 5.81
C VAL A 327 6.29 1.33 6.35
N LEU A 328 5.38 2.30 6.54
CA LEU A 328 4.01 2.03 6.97
C LEU A 328 3.21 1.20 5.94
N TRP A 329 3.42 1.44 4.65
CA TRP A 329 2.84 0.59 3.60
C TRP A 329 3.34 -0.84 3.69
N LEU A 330 4.66 -1.03 3.79
CA LEU A 330 5.27 -2.35 3.91
C LEU A 330 4.75 -3.10 5.14
N GLU A 331 4.68 -2.40 6.28
CA GLU A 331 4.16 -2.91 7.54
C GLU A 331 2.69 -3.33 7.40
N TYR A 332 1.83 -2.44 6.87
CA TYR A 332 0.43 -2.75 6.61
C TYR A 332 0.27 -3.94 5.66
N ALA A 333 0.95 -3.92 4.51
CA ALA A 333 0.82 -4.95 3.49
C ALA A 333 1.28 -6.33 3.99
N TYR A 334 2.42 -6.38 4.70
CA TYR A 334 2.97 -7.60 5.26
C TYR A 334 2.00 -8.30 6.23
N HIS A 335 1.26 -7.49 7.00
CA HIS A 335 0.37 -7.98 8.04
C HIS A 335 -1.08 -8.20 7.59
N ALA A 336 -1.58 -7.36 6.69
CA ALA A 336 -2.91 -7.46 6.11
C ALA A 336 -2.98 -8.55 5.03
N PHE A 337 -1.88 -8.90 4.37
CA PHE A 337 -1.87 -9.90 3.31
C PHE A 337 -0.87 -11.03 3.58
N PRO A 338 -1.12 -11.87 4.62
CA PRO A 338 -0.13 -12.85 5.08
C PRO A 338 0.23 -13.92 4.03
N ASP A 339 -0.70 -14.23 3.12
CA ASP A 339 -0.51 -15.24 2.08
C ASP A 339 0.08 -14.68 0.78
N VAL A 340 0.23 -13.35 0.66
CA VAL A 340 0.74 -12.72 -0.56
C VAL A 340 2.28 -12.76 -0.55
N PRO A 341 2.92 -13.34 -1.58
CA PRO A 341 4.37 -13.51 -1.61
C PRO A 341 5.11 -12.22 -1.97
N TYR A 342 4.53 -11.31 -2.75
CA TYR A 342 5.21 -10.11 -3.24
C TYR A 342 4.47 -8.83 -2.84
N ILE A 343 5.24 -7.87 -2.33
CA ILE A 343 4.78 -6.53 -1.97
C ILE A 343 5.55 -5.56 -2.85
N MET A 344 4.83 -4.71 -3.55
CA MET A 344 5.38 -3.74 -4.50
C MET A 344 5.10 -2.32 -4.02
N LYS A 345 6.01 -1.40 -4.33
CA LYS A 345 5.81 0.04 -4.29
C LYS A 345 5.88 0.59 -5.71
N GLY A 346 5.10 1.62 -6.03
CA GLY A 346 5.18 2.37 -7.29
C GLY A 346 4.60 3.76 -7.12
N ASP A 347 4.83 4.65 -8.09
CA ASP A 347 4.37 6.04 -8.02
C ASP A 347 3.08 6.29 -8.82
N ASP A 348 2.33 7.34 -8.47
CA ASP A 348 1.05 7.69 -9.11
C ASP A 348 1.21 8.32 -10.51
N ASP A 349 2.43 8.67 -10.91
CA ASP A 349 2.83 9.12 -12.25
C ASP A 349 3.57 8.03 -13.04
N THR A 350 3.22 6.78 -12.80
CA THR A 350 3.76 5.62 -13.53
C THR A 350 2.72 4.92 -14.40
N TYR A 351 3.21 4.25 -15.44
CA TYR A 351 2.44 3.31 -16.25
C TYR A 351 3.11 1.93 -16.21
N LEU A 352 2.35 0.90 -15.85
CA LEU A 352 2.81 -0.49 -15.79
C LEU A 352 2.11 -1.36 -16.84
N LYS A 353 2.87 -2.05 -17.70
CA LYS A 353 2.38 -3.06 -18.64
C LYS A 353 2.05 -4.36 -17.90
N VAL A 354 0.95 -4.37 -17.15
CA VAL A 354 0.56 -5.46 -16.22
C VAL A 354 0.59 -6.86 -16.85
N PRO A 355 0.09 -7.12 -18.08
CA PRO A 355 0.13 -8.47 -18.64
C PRO A 355 1.56 -9.04 -18.79
N GLN A 356 2.51 -8.17 -19.16
CA GLN A 356 3.94 -8.53 -19.24
C GLN A 356 4.52 -8.72 -17.84
N PHE A 357 4.32 -7.73 -16.96
CA PHE A 357 4.81 -7.77 -15.57
C PHE A 357 4.36 -9.04 -14.83
N MET A 358 3.08 -9.39 -14.87
CA MET A 358 2.56 -10.57 -14.18
C MET A 358 3.06 -11.88 -14.77
N SER A 359 3.31 -11.93 -16.09
CA SER A 359 3.98 -13.07 -16.73
C SER A 359 5.43 -13.20 -16.26
N ASP A 360 6.14 -12.07 -16.16
CA ASP A 360 7.51 -11.99 -15.63
C ASP A 360 7.56 -12.47 -14.17
N VAL A 361 6.69 -11.98 -13.29
CA VAL A 361 6.61 -12.42 -11.88
C VAL A 361 6.40 -13.92 -11.75
N ARG A 362 5.46 -14.51 -12.51
CA ARG A 362 5.22 -15.96 -12.48
C ARG A 362 6.43 -16.77 -12.97
N TYR A 363 7.12 -16.27 -14.00
CA TYR A 363 8.33 -16.90 -14.51
C TYR A 363 9.47 -16.88 -13.49
N MET A 364 9.69 -15.75 -12.82
CA MET A 364 10.71 -15.63 -11.76
C MET A 364 10.35 -16.52 -10.57
N ARG A 365 9.08 -16.51 -10.15
CA ARG A 365 8.56 -17.35 -9.06
C ARG A 365 8.74 -18.85 -9.31
N ALA A 366 8.61 -19.28 -10.57
CA ALA A 366 8.89 -20.66 -10.99
C ALA A 366 10.39 -21.01 -11.03
N GLY A 367 11.25 -20.13 -10.50
CA GLY A 367 12.70 -20.32 -10.46
C GLY A 367 13.36 -20.14 -11.82
N PHE A 368 12.81 -19.26 -12.67
CA PHE A 368 13.34 -18.97 -14.01
C PHE A 368 13.39 -20.21 -14.93
N LYS A 369 12.44 -21.12 -14.73
CA LYS A 369 12.34 -22.39 -15.47
C LYS A 369 11.00 -22.51 -16.18
N GLY A 370 11.00 -23.27 -17.28
CA GLY A 370 9.78 -23.60 -18.03
C GLY A 370 9.31 -22.51 -18.99
N LYS A 371 8.15 -22.73 -19.59
CA LYS A 371 7.51 -21.77 -20.49
C LYS A 371 6.80 -20.69 -19.69
N ARG A 372 6.71 -19.49 -20.24
CA ARG A 372 5.94 -18.41 -19.64
C ARG A 372 4.46 -18.75 -19.59
N VAL A 373 3.86 -18.44 -18.45
CA VAL A 373 2.44 -18.66 -18.21
C VAL A 373 1.64 -17.59 -18.95
N ARG A 374 0.52 -18.01 -19.55
CA ARG A 374 -0.43 -17.08 -20.16
C ARG A 374 -1.10 -16.22 -19.07
N SER A 375 -1.15 -14.92 -19.32
CA SER A 375 -1.80 -13.93 -18.45
C SER A 375 -3.12 -13.52 -19.09
N PRO A 376 -4.28 -13.54 -18.40
CA PRO A 376 -4.52 -14.22 -17.11
C PRO A 376 -4.46 -15.75 -17.25
N PRO A 377 -3.99 -16.49 -16.22
CA PRO A 377 -4.01 -17.95 -16.24
C PRO A 377 -5.45 -18.48 -16.22
N GLU A 378 -5.67 -19.62 -16.88
CA GLU A 378 -6.99 -20.31 -16.92
C GLU A 378 -7.50 -20.69 -15.53
N VAL A 379 -6.58 -20.92 -14.57
CA VAL A 379 -6.90 -21.21 -13.17
C VAL A 379 -6.46 -20.04 -12.29
N ARG A 380 -7.42 -19.48 -11.54
CA ARG A 380 -7.21 -18.40 -10.54
C ARG A 380 -6.66 -18.96 -9.22
N ASP A 381 -5.69 -19.86 -9.31
CA ASP A 381 -5.24 -20.58 -8.13
C ASP A 381 -4.65 -19.60 -7.13
N ALA A 382 -5.20 -19.73 -5.94
CA ALA A 382 -4.92 -18.84 -4.87
C ALA A 382 -3.49 -19.07 -4.36
N VAL A 383 -2.75 -17.99 -4.24
CA VAL A 383 -1.30 -18.04 -4.07
C VAL A 383 -0.98 -18.03 -2.58
N GLY A 384 -0.43 -19.15 -2.09
CA GLY A 384 0.29 -19.17 -0.82
C GLY A 384 1.78 -18.96 -1.05
N VAL A 385 2.51 -18.69 0.03
CA VAL A 385 3.97 -18.51 0.03
C VAL A 385 4.63 -19.88 0.11
N ALA A 386 5.37 -20.30 -0.92
CA ALA A 386 6.05 -21.59 -0.87
C ALA A 386 7.35 -21.51 -0.05
N GLU A 387 7.64 -22.56 0.72
CA GLU A 387 8.86 -22.59 1.55
C GLU A 387 10.12 -22.46 0.70
N THR A 388 10.13 -22.99 -0.52
CA THR A 388 11.25 -22.98 -1.46
C THR A 388 11.23 -21.83 -2.47
N GLU A 389 10.35 -20.83 -2.28
CA GLU A 389 10.23 -19.68 -3.18
C GLU A 389 11.43 -18.73 -3.07
N GLU A 390 12.03 -18.34 -4.20
CA GLU A 390 13.17 -17.41 -4.19
C GLU A 390 12.79 -16.04 -3.62
N CYS A 391 13.67 -15.48 -2.77
CA CYS A 391 13.54 -14.12 -2.26
C CYS A 391 13.92 -13.10 -3.33
N ILE A 392 12.98 -12.77 -4.21
CA ILE A 392 13.20 -11.82 -5.30
C ILE A 392 13.11 -10.37 -4.81
N TYR A 393 14.08 -9.54 -5.21
CA TYR A 393 14.00 -8.07 -5.21
C TYR A 393 14.13 -7.61 -6.67
N TRP A 394 13.08 -6.98 -7.20
CA TRP A 394 12.94 -6.69 -8.64
C TRP A 394 12.71 -5.21 -8.89
N GLY A 395 13.40 -4.63 -9.88
CA GLY A 395 13.15 -3.27 -10.37
C GLY A 395 14.29 -2.71 -11.21
N SER A 396 14.16 -1.44 -11.61
CA SER A 396 15.23 -0.65 -12.24
C SER A 396 16.31 -0.33 -11.22
N TRP A 397 17.54 -0.77 -11.43
CA TRP A 397 18.62 -0.47 -10.49
C TRP A 397 19.09 0.99 -10.56
N MET A 398 19.58 1.44 -9.42
CA MET A 398 20.27 2.71 -9.21
C MET A 398 21.60 2.43 -8.49
N ARG A 399 22.63 3.19 -8.84
CA ARG A 399 23.90 3.24 -8.09
C ARG A 399 24.33 4.68 -7.96
N GLY A 400 24.18 5.20 -6.74
CA GLY A 400 24.77 6.49 -6.38
C GLY A 400 26.26 6.34 -6.14
N SER A 401 27.03 7.42 -6.30
CA SER A 401 28.35 7.56 -5.66
C SER A 401 28.25 7.77 -4.15
N LEU A 402 27.04 8.06 -3.66
CA LEU A 402 26.70 8.27 -2.26
C LEU A 402 26.56 6.93 -1.50
N TRP A 403 26.64 7.00 -0.16
CA TRP A 403 26.45 5.87 0.78
C TRP A 403 27.26 4.60 0.45
N ASN A 404 28.53 4.79 0.07
CA ASN A 404 29.45 3.71 -0.30
C ASN A 404 28.95 2.86 -1.49
N TYR A 405 28.60 3.53 -2.60
CA TYR A 405 28.13 2.89 -3.82
C TYR A 405 26.90 1.98 -3.62
N LEU A 406 26.02 2.38 -2.71
CA LEU A 406 24.79 1.65 -2.41
C LEU A 406 24.00 1.39 -3.70
N ARG A 407 23.60 0.12 -3.86
CA ARG A 407 22.66 -0.28 -4.91
C ARG A 407 21.27 -0.41 -4.32
N TYR A 408 20.30 0.07 -5.06
CA TYR A 408 18.88 0.00 -4.72
C TYR A 408 18.06 0.01 -6.00
N HIS A 409 16.77 -0.30 -5.92
CA HIS A 409 15.87 -0.15 -7.07
C HIS A 409 15.15 1.18 -6.99
N GLU A 410 14.96 1.82 -8.14
CA GLU A 410 14.36 3.15 -8.28
C GLU A 410 12.93 3.23 -7.75
N GLY A 411 12.60 4.32 -7.05
CA GLY A 411 11.33 4.55 -6.39
C GLY A 411 10.10 4.50 -7.30
N SER A 412 10.27 4.71 -8.61
CA SER A 412 9.17 4.64 -9.59
C SER A 412 8.51 3.25 -9.66
N GLY A 413 9.22 2.19 -9.26
CA GLY A 413 8.56 0.98 -8.83
C GLY A 413 9.49 -0.20 -8.58
N TYR A 414 9.32 -0.85 -7.44
CA TYR A 414 10.10 -2.05 -7.10
C TYR A 414 9.24 -3.05 -6.34
N MET A 415 9.59 -4.33 -6.48
CA MET A 415 8.88 -5.45 -5.87
C MET A 415 9.82 -6.22 -4.95
N LEU A 416 9.35 -6.51 -3.75
CA LEU A 416 10.04 -7.29 -2.72
C LEU A 416 9.26 -8.57 -2.46
N HIS A 417 9.97 -9.69 -2.36
CA HIS A 417 9.41 -10.88 -1.71
C HIS A 417 9.15 -10.56 -0.22
N ARG A 418 8.06 -11.07 0.35
CA ARG A 418 7.62 -10.79 1.74
C ARG A 418 8.68 -11.07 2.80
N ARG A 419 9.58 -12.03 2.56
CA ARG A 419 10.71 -12.32 3.47
C ARG A 419 11.73 -11.19 3.46
N LEU A 420 11.93 -10.50 2.33
CA LEU A 420 12.75 -9.29 2.29
C LEU A 420 12.04 -8.13 2.98
N VAL A 421 10.72 -8.02 2.85
CA VAL A 421 9.92 -7.06 3.63
C VAL A 421 10.06 -7.31 5.13
N GLN A 422 10.04 -8.58 5.57
CA GLN A 422 10.36 -8.95 6.96
C GLN A 422 11.76 -8.45 7.37
N VAL A 423 12.77 -8.53 6.50
CA VAL A 423 14.11 -7.95 6.74
C VAL A 423 14.11 -6.42 6.72
N VAL A 424 13.15 -5.75 6.08
CA VAL A 424 13.05 -4.29 6.21
C VAL A 424 12.43 -3.93 7.58
N LEU A 425 11.40 -4.65 8.01
CA LEU A 425 10.56 -4.27 9.14
C LEU A 425 11.07 -4.77 10.50
N GLU A 426 11.82 -5.88 10.55
CA GLU A 426 12.23 -6.47 11.84
C GLU A 426 13.19 -5.57 12.62
N ALA A 427 12.78 -5.11 13.80
CA ALA A 427 13.61 -4.33 14.72
C ALA A 427 14.50 -5.23 15.61
N THR A 428 15.28 -6.14 15.01
CA THR A 428 16.14 -7.08 15.77
C THR A 428 17.51 -6.51 16.13
N ASP A 429 17.98 -5.52 15.38
CA ASP A 429 19.22 -4.80 15.63
C ASP A 429 18.95 -3.32 15.89
N ARG A 430 19.89 -2.65 16.56
CA ARG A 430 19.71 -1.28 17.07
C ARG A 430 19.40 -0.27 15.96
N LEU A 431 20.11 -0.35 14.82
CA LEU A 431 19.96 0.63 13.74
C LEU A 431 18.61 0.47 13.04
N ASN A 432 18.17 -0.77 12.80
CA ASN A 432 16.87 -0.99 12.18
C ASN A 432 15.72 -0.67 13.16
N ALA A 433 15.89 -0.94 14.45
CA ALA A 433 14.93 -0.54 15.48
C ALA A 433 14.75 0.98 15.52
N GLU A 434 15.84 1.74 15.46
CA GLU A 434 15.81 3.21 15.38
C GLU A 434 15.12 3.69 14.11
N ALA A 435 15.45 3.12 12.95
CA ALA A 435 14.82 3.47 11.68
C ALA A 435 13.30 3.20 11.67
N VAL A 436 12.87 2.04 12.16
CA VAL A 436 11.43 1.71 12.28
C VAL A 436 10.74 2.63 13.27
N HIS A 437 11.40 2.99 14.39
CA HIS A 437 10.86 3.95 15.35
C HIS A 437 10.65 5.35 14.73
N LEU A 438 11.65 5.85 13.99
CA LEU A 438 11.57 7.11 13.27
C LEU A 438 10.54 7.06 12.13
N ALA A 439 10.31 5.88 11.55
CA ALA A 439 9.30 5.70 10.51
C ALA A 439 7.86 5.89 11.01
N VAL A 440 7.62 5.66 12.30
CA VAL A 440 6.29 5.72 12.94
C VAL A 440 6.11 6.92 13.88
N THR A 441 7.11 7.79 13.96
CA THR A 441 7.10 8.99 14.80
C THR A 441 6.91 10.24 13.92
N PRO A 442 6.17 11.28 14.36
CA PRO A 442 6.05 12.52 13.59
C PRO A 442 7.43 13.11 13.25
N TYR A 443 7.61 13.55 11.99
CA TYR A 443 8.88 14.16 11.57
C TYR A 443 9.25 15.36 12.46
N ASN A 444 10.53 15.39 12.84
CA ASN A 444 11.13 16.41 13.68
C ASN A 444 12.47 16.85 13.09
N GLU A 445 12.57 18.12 12.70
CA GLU A 445 13.76 18.69 12.06
C GLU A 445 15.03 18.58 12.93
N SER A 446 14.90 18.53 14.26
CA SER A 446 16.05 18.34 15.16
C SER A 446 16.72 16.97 15.01
N LEU A 447 16.08 16.02 14.33
CA LEU A 447 16.59 14.67 14.07
C LEU A 447 17.19 14.52 12.66
N LYS A 448 17.43 15.64 11.95
CA LYS A 448 18.02 15.65 10.60
C LYS A 448 19.20 14.70 10.45
N GLU A 449 20.19 14.79 11.34
CA GLU A 449 21.40 13.97 11.27
C GLU A 449 21.09 12.47 11.40
N ALA A 450 20.09 12.10 12.21
CA ALA A 450 19.65 10.72 12.35
C ALA A 450 18.95 10.22 11.07
N TYR A 451 18.08 11.04 10.46
CA TYR A 451 17.44 10.69 9.19
C TYR A 451 18.47 10.46 8.08
N GLU A 452 19.41 11.39 7.90
CA GLU A 452 20.46 11.30 6.88
C GLU A 452 21.40 10.11 7.15
N ALA A 453 21.78 9.86 8.40
CA ALA A 453 22.62 8.70 8.77
C ALA A 453 21.92 7.36 8.50
N LEU A 454 20.58 7.34 8.58
CA LEU A 454 19.79 6.16 8.30
C LEU A 454 19.31 6.07 6.85
N VAL A 455 19.67 7.04 5.99
CA VAL A 455 19.27 7.15 4.58
C VAL A 455 17.76 7.32 4.41
N MET A 456 17.07 7.88 5.42
CA MET A 456 15.62 8.11 5.36
C MET A 456 15.24 9.33 4.51
N ASP A 457 16.21 10.13 4.09
CA ASP A 457 16.06 11.26 3.18
C ASP A 457 16.03 10.85 1.69
N VAL A 458 16.09 9.53 1.39
CA VAL A 458 15.86 8.95 0.07
C VAL A 458 15.17 7.58 0.22
N GLU A 459 13.85 7.53 0.01
CA GLU A 459 12.95 6.39 0.31
C GLU A 459 13.37 5.04 -0.27
N ASP A 460 13.79 5.03 -1.53
CA ASP A 460 14.19 3.82 -2.24
C ASP A 460 15.61 3.37 -1.87
N ALA A 461 16.52 4.32 -1.63
CA ALA A 461 17.83 4.06 -1.07
C ALA A 461 17.76 3.52 0.37
N TYR A 462 16.81 3.97 1.19
CA TYR A 462 16.55 3.42 2.52
C TYR A 462 16.34 1.90 2.47
N VAL A 463 15.44 1.43 1.59
CA VAL A 463 15.14 0.00 1.43
C VAL A 463 16.39 -0.78 1.02
N GLY A 464 17.13 -0.28 0.01
CA GLY A 464 18.38 -0.92 -0.43
C GLY A 464 19.43 -0.97 0.68
N ARG A 465 19.55 0.10 1.49
CA ARG A 465 20.48 0.19 2.61
C ARG A 465 20.16 -0.83 3.70
N VAL A 466 18.90 -0.93 4.11
CA VAL A 466 18.48 -1.93 5.12
C VAL A 466 18.77 -3.35 4.65
N LEU A 467 18.46 -3.68 3.39
CA LEU A 467 18.75 -5.00 2.83
C LEU A 467 20.25 -5.32 2.78
N ARG A 468 21.10 -4.33 2.44
CA ARG A 468 22.57 -4.49 2.43
C ARG A 468 23.09 -4.75 3.84
N ASP A 469 22.69 -3.90 4.77
CA ASP A 469 23.21 -3.90 6.13
C ASP A 469 22.74 -5.18 6.87
N ARG A 470 21.57 -5.73 6.52
CA ARG A 470 20.96 -6.92 7.13
C ARG A 470 21.06 -8.19 6.28
N ARG A 471 22.10 -8.32 5.45
CA ARG A 471 22.33 -9.53 4.60
C ARG A 471 22.39 -10.84 5.38
N ASP A 472 22.93 -10.84 6.59
CA ASP A 472 22.98 -12.05 7.41
C ASP A 472 21.57 -12.50 7.79
N ARG A 473 20.68 -11.55 8.06
CA ARG A 473 19.27 -11.85 8.27
C ARG A 473 18.59 -12.39 7.01
N ILE A 474 18.93 -11.88 5.83
CA ILE A 474 18.47 -12.45 4.54
C ILE A 474 18.88 -13.93 4.44
N ARG A 475 20.12 -14.28 4.79
CA ARG A 475 20.61 -15.67 4.78
C ARG A 475 19.82 -16.58 5.72
N GLU A 476 19.28 -16.04 6.80
CA GLU A 476 18.46 -16.80 7.75
C GLU A 476 17.01 -17.00 7.27
N VAL A 477 16.38 -15.98 6.69
CA VAL A 477 14.95 -16.02 6.35
C VAL A 477 14.67 -16.50 4.94
N CYS A 478 15.60 -16.31 4.01
CA CYS A 478 15.41 -16.64 2.61
C CYS A 478 15.84 -18.06 2.27
N PRO A 479 15.07 -18.76 1.41
CA PRO A 479 15.50 -20.05 0.88
C PRO A 479 16.81 -19.89 0.13
N PHE A 480 17.63 -20.94 0.16
CA PHE A 480 18.96 -20.94 -0.45
C PHE A 480 19.94 -19.93 0.15
N HIS A 481 19.62 -19.38 1.33
CA HIS A 481 20.47 -18.45 2.07
C HIS A 481 20.87 -17.22 1.25
N ARG A 482 19.96 -16.70 0.41
CA ARG A 482 20.24 -15.54 -0.47
C ARG A 482 18.98 -14.79 -0.89
N ALA A 483 19.16 -13.52 -1.29
CA ALA A 483 18.21 -12.81 -2.13
C ALA A 483 18.59 -12.94 -3.61
N THR A 484 17.60 -13.00 -4.49
CA THR A 484 17.78 -12.91 -5.95
C THR A 484 17.43 -11.50 -6.40
N TYR A 485 18.44 -10.74 -6.80
CA TYR A 485 18.24 -9.41 -7.36
C TYR A 485 17.93 -9.53 -8.85
N VAL A 486 16.83 -8.93 -9.29
CA VAL A 486 16.41 -8.92 -10.69
C VAL A 486 16.37 -7.49 -11.18
N GLU A 487 17.30 -7.20 -12.08
CA GLU A 487 17.52 -5.87 -12.62
C GLU A 487 16.76 -5.70 -13.94
N GLU A 488 15.91 -4.68 -14.00
CA GLU A 488 15.33 -4.23 -15.27
C GLU A 488 16.28 -3.25 -15.96
N ASP A 489 16.52 -3.50 -17.25
CA ASP A 489 17.27 -2.58 -18.10
C ASP A 489 16.52 -1.26 -18.26
N LYS A 490 17.25 -0.16 -18.46
CA LYS A 490 16.70 1.20 -18.66
C LYS A 490 15.94 1.39 -19.99
N THR A 491 15.63 0.31 -20.70
CA THR A 491 14.66 0.27 -21.82
C THR A 491 13.39 -0.52 -21.49
N ARG A 492 13.38 -1.24 -20.36
CA ARG A 492 12.22 -1.94 -19.79
C ARG A 492 11.59 -1.20 -18.63
N HIS A 493 12.41 -0.58 -17.78
CA HIS A 493 11.96 0.29 -16.70
C HIS A 493 12.74 1.61 -16.77
N PHE A 494 12.06 2.71 -17.08
CA PHE A 494 12.72 4.00 -17.29
C PHE A 494 11.81 5.21 -17.13
N ASP A 495 12.46 6.36 -17.01
CA ASP A 495 11.86 7.69 -17.00
C ASP A 495 11.52 8.14 -18.44
N LEU A 496 10.25 8.46 -18.69
CA LEU A 496 9.74 8.84 -20.01
C LEU A 496 10.30 10.18 -20.52
N ASP A 497 10.75 11.05 -19.62
CA ASP A 497 11.35 12.36 -19.96
C ASP A 497 12.82 12.26 -20.32
N ASN A 498 13.55 11.34 -19.66
CA ASN A 498 15.01 11.22 -19.78
C ASN A 498 15.47 10.14 -20.76
N TYR A 499 14.69 9.09 -21.01
CA TYR A 499 15.11 7.93 -21.83
C TYR A 499 14.45 7.86 -23.22
N HIS A 500 15.00 6.99 -24.06
CA HIS A 500 14.58 6.78 -25.45
C HIS A 500 13.29 5.94 -25.56
N TRP A 501 12.70 6.02 -26.77
CA TRP A 501 11.57 5.28 -27.32
C TRP A 501 10.98 4.12 -26.49
N VAL A 502 9.71 4.24 -26.11
CA VAL A 502 8.89 3.13 -25.61
C VAL A 502 8.80 2.05 -26.69
N ARG A 503 9.02 0.80 -26.30
CA ARG A 503 9.07 -0.36 -27.21
C ARG A 503 8.12 -1.45 -26.72
N TYR A 504 7.90 -2.44 -27.57
CA TYR A 504 7.04 -3.60 -27.28
C TYR A 504 7.41 -4.34 -25.98
N PHE A 505 8.69 -4.34 -25.60
CA PHE A 505 9.19 -4.99 -24.39
C PHE A 505 9.24 -4.06 -23.16
N SER A 506 8.89 -2.78 -23.27
CA SER A 506 8.86 -1.88 -22.11
C SER A 506 7.81 -2.34 -21.10
N VAL A 507 8.10 -2.17 -19.81
CA VAL A 507 7.30 -2.69 -18.68
C VAL A 507 6.80 -1.56 -17.77
N LEU A 508 7.69 -0.70 -17.28
CA LEU A 508 7.34 0.40 -16.38
C LEU A 508 7.91 1.71 -16.91
N MET A 509 7.05 2.70 -17.08
CA MET A 509 7.44 4.06 -17.46
C MET A 509 7.11 5.02 -16.33
N HIS A 510 8.05 5.90 -15.98
CA HIS A 510 7.94 6.90 -14.91
C HIS A 510 7.80 8.33 -15.51
N HIS A 511 7.34 9.29 -14.70
CA HIS A 511 6.99 10.67 -15.10
C HIS A 511 5.98 10.72 -16.26
N VAL A 512 4.95 9.87 -16.16
CA VAL A 512 3.90 9.72 -17.16
C VAL A 512 2.74 10.64 -16.83
N SER A 513 2.50 11.64 -17.68
CA SER A 513 1.34 12.54 -17.51
C SER A 513 0.01 11.79 -17.72
N PRO A 514 -1.13 12.33 -17.25
CA PRO A 514 -2.43 11.70 -17.45
C PRO A 514 -2.70 11.33 -18.92
N SER A 515 -2.39 12.23 -19.87
CA SER A 515 -2.55 11.95 -21.30
C SER A 515 -1.57 10.87 -21.82
N ASP A 516 -0.32 10.88 -21.35
CA ASP A 516 0.67 9.87 -21.77
C ASP A 516 0.18 8.46 -21.42
N GLN A 517 -0.49 8.28 -20.27
CA GLN A 517 -1.03 6.97 -19.87
C GLN A 517 -2.04 6.41 -20.89
N TYR A 518 -2.94 7.24 -21.41
CA TYR A 518 -3.88 6.84 -22.46
C TYR A 518 -3.17 6.49 -23.78
N PHE A 519 -2.16 7.27 -24.15
CA PHE A 519 -1.38 7.00 -25.35
C PHE A 519 -0.61 5.68 -25.24
N LEU A 520 0.03 5.42 -24.09
CA LEU A 520 0.73 4.17 -23.80
C LEU A 520 -0.23 2.98 -23.78
N GLN A 521 -1.43 3.16 -23.21
CA GLN A 521 -2.50 2.15 -23.24
C GLN A 521 -2.90 1.78 -24.67
N TYR A 522 -3.09 2.78 -25.53
CA TYR A 522 -3.38 2.54 -26.93
C TYR A 522 -2.19 1.85 -27.62
N PHE A 523 -0.96 2.32 -27.39
CA PHE A 523 0.24 1.72 -27.95
C PHE A 523 0.37 0.22 -27.65
N PHE A 524 0.34 -0.19 -26.38
CA PHE A 524 0.53 -1.61 -26.02
C PHE A 524 -0.61 -2.52 -26.49
N ARG A 525 -1.82 -1.97 -26.67
CA ARG A 525 -2.97 -2.71 -27.23
C ARG A 525 -2.88 -2.94 -28.74
N HIS A 526 -2.02 -2.22 -29.46
CA HIS A 526 -1.99 -2.26 -30.92
C HIS A 526 -0.61 -2.55 -31.52
N GLU A 527 0.47 -2.37 -30.76
CA GLU A 527 1.85 -2.52 -31.26
C GLU A 527 2.09 -3.87 -31.95
N HIS A 528 1.59 -4.97 -31.38
CA HIS A 528 1.80 -6.31 -31.92
C HIS A 528 1.13 -6.51 -33.29
N ALA A 529 -0.05 -5.92 -33.49
CA ALA A 529 -0.76 -5.97 -34.77
C ALA A 529 -0.03 -5.12 -35.82
N VAL A 530 0.49 -3.95 -35.43
CA VAL A 530 1.28 -3.09 -36.32
C VAL A 530 2.60 -3.76 -36.70
N ALA A 531 3.30 -4.37 -35.75
CA ALA A 531 4.54 -5.11 -35.99
C ALA A 531 4.34 -6.30 -36.93
N ALA A 532 3.19 -6.98 -36.86
CA ALA A 532 2.86 -8.08 -37.78
C ALA A 532 2.72 -7.62 -39.25
N LEU A 533 2.30 -6.37 -39.48
CA LEU A 533 2.16 -5.78 -40.82
C LEU A 533 3.51 -5.36 -41.42
N SER A 534 4.53 -5.12 -40.60
CA SER A 534 5.85 -4.68 -41.05
C SER A 534 6.94 -5.33 -40.21
N LYS A 535 7.49 -6.44 -40.71
CA LYS A 535 8.61 -7.19 -40.09
C LYS A 535 9.94 -6.42 -40.04
N VAL A 536 9.99 -5.23 -40.64
CA VAL A 536 11.14 -4.33 -40.66
C VAL A 536 10.68 -2.93 -40.23
N CYS A 537 11.57 -2.18 -39.58
CA CYS A 537 11.32 -0.79 -39.21
C CYS A 537 11.04 0.05 -40.47
N ASN A 538 9.82 0.58 -40.59
CA ASN A 538 9.38 1.39 -41.73
C ASN A 538 8.77 2.69 -41.24
N ASP A 539 9.42 3.81 -41.54
CA ASP A 539 9.00 5.16 -41.13
C ASP A 539 7.57 5.50 -41.55
N THR A 540 7.08 4.95 -42.65
CA THR A 540 5.70 5.15 -43.10
C THR A 540 4.71 4.46 -42.17
N VAL A 541 5.02 3.23 -41.75
CA VAL A 541 4.18 2.45 -40.82
C VAL A 541 4.18 3.09 -39.44
N GLU A 542 5.34 3.52 -38.95
CA GLU A 542 5.49 4.25 -37.68
C GLU A 542 4.65 5.55 -37.67
N LYS A 543 4.71 6.33 -38.75
CA LYS A 543 3.92 7.57 -38.90
C LYS A 543 2.42 7.29 -38.96
N LEU A 544 1.99 6.28 -39.71
CA LEU A 544 0.58 5.92 -39.84
C LEU A 544 0.00 5.41 -38.51
N ALA A 545 0.73 4.55 -37.80
CA ALA A 545 0.32 4.03 -36.50
C ALA A 545 0.24 5.15 -35.44
N THR A 546 1.24 6.05 -35.41
CA THR A 546 1.22 7.22 -34.54
C THR A 546 0.05 8.16 -34.87
N ALA A 547 -0.25 8.37 -36.15
CA ALA A 547 -1.39 9.17 -36.57
C ALA A 547 -2.74 8.53 -36.18
N ALA A 548 -2.85 7.21 -36.26
CA ALA A 548 -4.02 6.47 -35.79
C ALA A 548 -4.22 6.63 -34.27
N ALA A 549 -3.15 6.50 -33.48
CA ALA A 549 -3.18 6.75 -32.04
C ALA A 549 -3.63 8.18 -31.70
N ARG A 550 -3.09 9.18 -32.40
CA ARG A 550 -3.51 10.59 -32.22
C ARG A 550 -4.98 10.83 -32.55
N ARG A 551 -5.49 10.22 -33.62
CA ARG A 551 -6.91 10.29 -33.96
C ARG A 551 -7.75 9.65 -32.86
N TRP A 552 -7.35 8.48 -32.37
CA TRP A 552 -8.04 7.83 -31.26
C TRP A 552 -8.07 8.70 -30.01
N MET A 553 -6.92 9.28 -29.62
CA MET A 553 -6.82 10.23 -28.49
C MET A 553 -7.80 11.40 -28.65
N ALA A 554 -7.91 11.98 -29.85
CA ALA A 554 -8.82 13.10 -30.12
C ALA A 554 -10.30 12.77 -29.94
N PHE A 555 -10.69 11.50 -30.04
CA PHE A 555 -12.08 11.06 -29.82
C PHE A 555 -12.36 10.58 -28.39
N HIS A 556 -11.34 10.15 -27.64
CA HIS A 556 -11.55 9.42 -26.38
C HIS A 556 -10.94 10.09 -25.16
N VAL A 557 -10.03 11.05 -25.33
CA VAL A 557 -9.25 11.63 -24.24
C VAL A 557 -9.54 13.13 -24.15
N PRO A 558 -9.94 13.66 -22.97
CA PRO A 558 -10.22 15.08 -22.81
C PRO A 558 -9.00 15.97 -23.15
N HIS A 559 -9.22 16.97 -23.99
CA HIS A 559 -8.16 17.87 -24.47
C HIS A 559 -7.51 18.73 -23.37
N ASN A 560 -8.18 18.88 -22.23
CA ASN A 560 -7.69 19.66 -21.08
C ASN A 560 -6.77 18.86 -20.16
N LEU A 561 -6.57 17.56 -20.39
CA LEU A 561 -5.66 16.75 -19.58
C LEU A 561 -4.21 17.23 -19.74
N THR A 562 -3.48 17.24 -18.62
CA THR A 562 -2.04 17.53 -18.62
C THR A 562 -1.32 16.56 -19.55
N GLY A 563 -0.42 17.11 -20.38
CA GLY A 563 0.35 16.35 -21.36
C GLY A 563 -0.39 16.07 -22.67
N TYR A 564 -1.63 16.52 -22.88
CA TYR A 564 -2.41 16.21 -24.09
C TYR A 564 -1.70 16.51 -25.42
N ASN A 565 -0.96 17.62 -25.48
CA ASN A 565 -0.23 18.03 -26.68
C ASN A 565 1.14 17.33 -26.84
N LYS A 566 1.59 16.60 -25.82
CA LYS A 566 2.83 15.81 -25.85
C LYS A 566 2.49 14.41 -26.33
N VAL A 567 3.35 13.86 -27.19
CA VAL A 567 3.20 12.50 -27.68
C VAL A 567 4.44 11.72 -27.25
N PRO A 568 4.28 10.64 -26.46
CA PRO A 568 5.38 9.76 -26.11
C PRO A 568 6.13 9.30 -27.36
N LYS A 569 7.45 9.24 -27.29
CA LYS A 569 8.25 8.62 -28.34
C LYS A 569 8.04 7.12 -28.25
N VAL A 570 7.36 6.52 -29.22
CA VAL A 570 7.07 5.08 -29.25
C VAL A 570 7.51 4.44 -30.55
N ARG A 571 7.95 3.18 -30.49
CA ARG A 571 8.35 2.42 -31.68
C ARG A 571 7.39 1.27 -31.90
N TRP A 572 6.62 1.36 -32.98
CA TRP A 572 5.54 0.44 -33.32
C TRP A 572 6.03 -0.86 -33.97
N THR A 573 7.15 -0.79 -34.69
CA THR A 573 7.72 -1.92 -35.41
C THR A 573 9.10 -2.26 -34.85
N TYR A 574 9.51 -3.51 -35.03
CA TYR A 574 10.80 -3.98 -34.55
C TYR A 574 11.33 -5.06 -35.48
N ASN A 575 12.65 -5.07 -35.62
CA ASN A 575 13.35 -6.07 -36.43
C ASN A 575 13.83 -7.17 -35.49
N MET A 576 13.08 -8.28 -35.38
CA MET A 576 13.57 -9.46 -34.67
C MET A 576 13.10 -10.78 -35.30
N THR A 577 14.04 -11.73 -35.29
CA THR A 577 13.87 -13.19 -35.27
C THR A 577 12.73 -13.59 -34.31
N PRO A 578 11.98 -14.70 -34.54
CA PRO A 578 10.76 -14.97 -33.78
C PRO A 578 11.01 -15.04 -32.27
N ILE A 579 10.59 -14.02 -31.52
CA ILE A 579 10.48 -14.11 -30.06
C ILE A 579 9.15 -14.77 -29.78
N ASP A 580 9.17 -15.85 -28.99
CA ASP A 580 7.96 -16.52 -28.56
C ASP A 580 7.08 -15.54 -27.77
N SER A 581 5.84 -15.36 -28.20
CA SER A 581 4.92 -14.39 -27.61
C SER A 581 3.48 -14.86 -27.73
N PHE A 582 2.61 -14.29 -26.90
CA PHE A 582 1.18 -14.50 -26.97
C PHE A 582 0.44 -13.21 -26.65
N VAL A 583 -0.77 -13.05 -27.18
CA VAL A 583 -1.63 -11.91 -26.84
C VAL A 583 -2.45 -12.26 -25.61
N SER A 584 -2.36 -11.43 -24.56
CA SER A 584 -3.15 -11.54 -23.33
C SER A 584 -4.65 -11.53 -23.66
N PRO A 585 -5.40 -12.60 -23.34
CA PRO A 585 -6.84 -12.63 -23.55
C PRO A 585 -7.56 -11.51 -22.78
N GLY A 586 -8.43 -10.78 -23.47
CA GLY A 586 -9.22 -9.69 -22.89
C GLY A 586 -8.50 -8.33 -22.82
N ASP A 587 -7.16 -8.32 -22.76
CA ASP A 587 -6.39 -7.06 -22.71
C ASP A 587 -5.91 -6.60 -24.10
N ASN A 588 -5.81 -7.54 -25.05
CA ASN A 588 -5.21 -7.32 -26.37
C ASN A 588 -3.76 -6.79 -26.32
N VAL A 589 -2.99 -7.22 -25.30
CA VAL A 589 -1.59 -6.83 -25.12
C VAL A 589 -0.69 -8.03 -25.35
N SER A 590 0.33 -7.88 -26.21
CA SER A 590 1.29 -8.95 -26.44
C SER A 590 2.27 -9.08 -25.26
N VAL A 591 2.49 -10.31 -24.83
CA VAL A 591 3.44 -10.73 -23.80
C VAL A 591 4.57 -11.49 -24.47
N TYR A 592 5.79 -11.04 -24.24
CA TYR A 592 6.99 -11.51 -24.92
C TYR A 592 7.86 -12.36 -24.00
N SER A 593 8.39 -13.45 -24.55
CA SER A 593 9.27 -14.37 -23.83
C SER A 593 10.71 -13.88 -23.79
N LEU A 594 10.96 -12.93 -22.90
CA LEU A 594 12.27 -12.34 -22.72
C LEU A 594 13.07 -13.12 -21.67
N PRO A 595 14.36 -13.39 -21.91
CA PRO A 595 15.19 -14.07 -20.93
C PRO A 595 15.51 -13.14 -19.76
N TYR A 596 15.34 -13.64 -18.54
CA TYR A 596 15.97 -13.05 -17.36
C TYR A 596 17.25 -13.82 -17.07
N VAL A 597 18.35 -13.10 -16.89
CA VAL A 597 19.60 -13.70 -16.40
C VAL A 597 19.59 -13.57 -14.89
N ALA A 598 19.52 -14.70 -14.18
CA ALA A 598 19.62 -14.70 -12.74
C ALA A 598 21.02 -14.20 -12.34
N PHE A 599 21.09 -13.06 -11.66
CA PHE A 599 22.34 -12.57 -11.08
C PHE A 599 22.49 -13.17 -9.67
N ALA A 600 23.24 -14.26 -9.59
CA ALA A 600 23.52 -14.96 -8.34
C ALA A 600 24.74 -14.33 -7.64
N PHE A 601 24.58 -13.17 -7.03
CA PHE A 601 25.53 -12.59 -6.07
C PHE A 601 24.80 -11.55 -5.23
N ASP A 602 25.23 -11.35 -3.97
CA ASP A 602 24.80 -10.24 -3.12
C ASP A 602 25.12 -8.92 -3.87
N ALA A 603 24.19 -8.45 -4.70
CA ALA A 603 24.44 -7.36 -5.65
C ALA A 603 24.79 -6.05 -4.94
N LEU A 604 24.45 -5.96 -3.66
CA LEU A 604 24.79 -4.87 -2.75
C LEU A 604 26.29 -4.83 -2.38
N ASP A 605 27.08 -5.87 -2.70
CA ASP A 605 28.52 -6.00 -2.37
C ASP A 605 29.48 -5.39 -3.40
N LYS A 606 29.02 -4.78 -4.51
CA LYS A 606 29.95 -4.10 -5.45
C LYS A 606 30.43 -2.72 -4.96
N ALA A 607 30.61 -2.57 -3.66
CA ALA A 607 31.46 -1.55 -3.06
C ALA A 607 32.89 -2.12 -2.95
N VAL A 608 33.77 -1.69 -3.86
CA VAL A 608 35.24 -1.74 -3.72
C VAL A 608 35.89 -3.13 -3.70
N GLN A 609 36.37 -3.58 -4.86
CA GLN A 609 37.73 -4.15 -4.93
C GLN A 609 38.59 -3.08 -5.59
N CYS A 610 39.33 -2.30 -4.78
CA CYS A 610 40.51 -1.63 -5.31
C CYS A 610 41.44 -2.75 -5.82
N ALA A 611 41.81 -2.67 -7.09
CA ALA A 611 42.94 -3.44 -7.58
C ALA A 611 44.14 -3.05 -6.72
N THR A 612 44.59 -3.94 -5.85
CA THR A 612 45.94 -3.89 -5.33
C THR A 612 46.88 -3.94 -6.54
N PRO A 613 47.80 -2.99 -6.70
CA PRO A 613 48.89 -3.16 -7.66
C PRO A 613 49.65 -4.40 -7.18
N THR A 614 49.58 -5.49 -7.93
CA THR A 614 50.52 -6.59 -7.73
C THR A 614 51.89 -6.07 -8.13
N GLU A 615 52.74 -5.90 -7.12
CA GLU A 615 54.19 -5.84 -7.24
C GLU A 615 54.71 -7.03 -8.06
N GLY A 616 55.65 -6.76 -8.97
CA GLY A 616 56.70 -7.65 -9.47
C GLY A 616 56.28 -9.00 -10.09
N VAL A 617 56.41 -9.15 -11.41
CA VAL A 617 57.63 -9.49 -12.19
C VAL A 617 57.29 -9.36 -13.67
#